data_AF-A0A9E5PHN4-F1
#
_entry.id   AF-A0A9E5PHN4-F1
#
_cell.length_a   1.000
_cell.length_b   1.000
_cell.length_c   1.000
_cell.angle_alpha   90.00
_cell.angle_beta   90.00
_cell.angle_gamma   90.00
#
_symmetry.space_group_name_H-M   'P 1'
#
loop_
_entity.id
_entity.type
_entity.pdbx_description
1 polymer ?
#
loop_
_entity_poly.entity_id
_entity_poly.type
_entity_poly.pdbx_seq_one_letter_code
_entity_poly.pdbx_strand_id
1 'polypeptide(L)'
;MFKRVRIPVWAVSLVCSLVASSSLYAQETPADTAAILMSVVRTLEAEGRTELAEELLQFIIERYPGTRAAEEAARRVAALRGVRQAGSGRVELIVWTTTYGVFLGLAIPAAFGADDPEPYGAGLLIGGPLGFLASSIYSRHNSMSSGQARVISFATQWGAWQGVGWQQVLEIGDREICDQFGCSTETSDEAPWTAAVVGSLAGLGAGVVLTRARDIPAGGAELARHAALWGAWYGLAAGVLADAEDDALLTAAPLGGDIALLGAIPAARAWHPTSGRVRLISIAGVAGAAAGLGLDLLLNVDDEKPAVLIPTATATVGLVAGALLTRNGKDERTDSEGRLSSSALLNFHDGVRLALPTPLPTAIPAMTAEGEFRWRPGIRLTLLDARF
;
A
#
# COMPACT_ATOMS: atom_id res chain seq x y z
N MET A 1 4.21 59.57 62.93
CA MET A 1 2.84 59.82 62.41
C MET A 1 2.10 58.49 62.42
N PHE A 2 0.97 58.46 63.14
CA PHE A 2 0.18 57.29 63.52
C PHE A 2 -0.62 56.67 62.36
N LYS A 3 -0.78 55.34 62.35
CA LYS A 3 -2.08 54.67 62.56
C LYS A 3 -1.92 53.14 62.62
N ARG A 4 -2.00 52.57 63.83
CA ARG A 4 -2.25 51.14 64.06
C ARG A 4 -3.76 50.91 64.02
N VAL A 5 -4.23 50.11 63.07
CA VAL A 5 -5.61 49.61 62.99
C VAL A 5 -5.69 48.34 63.84
N ARG A 6 -6.52 48.35 64.89
CA ARG A 6 -6.85 47.16 65.69
C ARG A 6 -8.05 46.48 65.05
N ILE A 7 -7.86 45.26 64.54
CA ILE A 7 -8.94 44.38 64.07
C ILE A 7 -9.46 43.60 65.29
N PRO A 8 -10.77 43.63 65.59
CA PRO A 8 -11.34 42.93 66.72
C PRO A 8 -11.41 41.40 66.47
N VAL A 9 -10.92 40.65 67.45
CA VAL A 9 -10.71 39.18 67.46
C VAL A 9 -12.01 38.35 67.63
N TRP A 10 -13.19 38.96 67.53
CA TRP A 10 -14.46 38.29 67.85
C TRP A 10 -15.23 37.73 66.63
N ALA A 11 -14.66 37.79 65.43
CA ALA A 11 -15.31 37.35 64.18
C ALA A 11 -14.78 36.02 63.61
N VAL A 12 -14.28 35.11 64.46
CA VAL A 12 -13.77 33.79 64.01
C VAL A 12 -14.61 32.60 64.53
N SER A 13 -15.55 32.80 65.46
CA SER A 13 -16.32 31.68 66.05
C SER A 13 -17.68 31.37 65.41
N LEU A 14 -18.01 31.91 64.22
CA LEU A 14 -19.31 31.66 63.57
C LEU A 14 -19.23 31.08 62.15
N VAL A 15 -18.14 30.36 61.82
CA VAL A 15 -18.00 29.65 60.53
C VAL A 15 -17.79 28.13 60.70
N CYS A 16 -17.62 27.63 61.93
CA CYS A 16 -17.37 26.20 62.18
C CYS A 16 -18.63 25.31 62.28
N SER A 17 -19.84 25.83 62.05
CA SER A 17 -21.08 25.05 62.24
C SER A 17 -21.85 24.70 60.96
N LEU A 18 -21.31 25.02 59.78
CA LEU A 18 -21.99 24.80 58.48
C LEU A 18 -21.16 24.02 57.45
N VAL A 19 -20.10 23.32 57.87
CA VAL A 19 -19.32 22.40 57.02
C VAL A 19 -19.44 20.98 57.55
N ALA A 20 -20.69 20.52 57.70
CA ALA A 20 -21.02 19.10 57.82
C ALA A 20 -22.14 18.74 56.82
N SER A 21 -22.19 19.44 55.68
CA SER A 21 -22.75 18.87 54.47
C SER A 21 -21.68 17.93 53.93
N SER A 22 -21.60 16.73 54.50
CA SER A 22 -20.95 15.61 53.84
C SER A 22 -21.68 15.43 52.51
N SER A 23 -21.16 16.07 51.46
CA SER A 23 -21.36 15.61 50.11
C SER A 23 -20.97 14.15 50.15
N LEU A 24 -21.97 13.28 50.16
CA LEU A 24 -21.85 11.93 49.67
C LEU A 24 -21.24 12.13 48.28
N TYR A 25 -19.92 12.08 48.19
CA TYR A 25 -19.21 11.88 46.94
C TYR A 25 -19.77 10.56 46.45
N ALA A 26 -20.82 10.63 45.63
CA ALA A 26 -21.27 9.52 44.83
C ALA A 26 -20.00 9.01 44.16
N GLN A 27 -19.57 7.81 44.55
CA GLN A 27 -18.38 7.21 43.98
C GLN A 27 -18.63 7.17 42.48
N GLU A 28 -17.94 8.02 41.72
CA GLU A 28 -18.00 8.01 40.26
C GLU A 28 -17.62 6.60 39.83
N THR A 29 -18.61 5.86 39.33
CA THR A 29 -18.35 4.51 38.90
C THR A 29 -17.62 4.58 37.56
N PRO A 30 -16.75 3.60 37.24
CA PRO A 30 -16.13 3.53 35.92
C PRO A 30 -17.14 3.57 34.76
N ALA A 31 -18.37 3.12 35.00
CA ALA A 31 -19.46 3.18 34.02
C ALA A 31 -19.94 4.63 33.77
N ASP A 32 -19.98 5.48 34.80
CA ASP A 32 -20.38 6.88 34.67
C ASP A 32 -19.34 7.68 33.89
N THR A 33 -18.05 7.48 34.19
CA THR A 33 -16.96 8.11 33.43
C THR A 33 -16.99 7.67 31.97
N ALA A 34 -17.16 6.37 31.69
CA ALA A 34 -17.24 5.87 30.33
C ALA A 34 -18.46 6.42 29.56
N ALA A 35 -19.60 6.62 30.23
CA ALA A 35 -20.78 7.25 29.64
C ALA A 35 -20.55 8.72 29.29
N ILE A 36 -19.85 9.47 30.15
CA ILE A 36 -19.44 10.86 29.87
C ILE A 36 -18.52 10.90 28.66
N LEU A 37 -17.49 10.04 28.59
CA LEU A 37 -16.59 9.97 27.43
C LEU A 37 -17.35 9.62 26.14
N MET A 38 -18.33 8.71 26.21
CA MET A 38 -19.16 8.39 25.05
C MET A 38 -20.02 9.59 24.59
N SER A 39 -20.44 10.46 25.51
CA SER A 39 -21.10 11.71 25.14
C SER A 39 -20.14 12.67 24.41
N VAL A 40 -18.87 12.74 24.84
CA VAL A 40 -17.82 13.53 24.17
C VAL A 40 -17.53 12.99 22.77
N VAL A 41 -17.50 11.65 22.59
CA VAL A 41 -17.38 11.03 21.25
C VAL A 41 -18.49 11.55 20.32
N ARG A 42 -19.75 11.57 20.78
CA ARG A 42 -20.88 12.04 19.96
C ARG A 42 -20.76 13.52 19.60
N THR A 43 -20.25 14.35 20.51
CA THR A 43 -19.96 15.75 20.23
C THR A 43 -18.85 15.90 19.19
N LEU A 44 -17.75 15.15 19.33
CA LEU A 44 -16.65 15.15 18.36
C LEU A 44 -17.11 14.68 16.97
N GLU A 45 -17.96 13.65 16.90
CA GLU A 45 -18.58 13.21 15.65
C GLU A 45 -19.45 14.30 15.01
N ALA A 46 -20.27 15.00 15.82
CA ALA A 46 -21.12 16.10 15.35
C ALA A 46 -20.31 17.30 14.84
N GLU A 47 -19.12 17.54 15.41
CA GLU A 47 -18.16 18.54 14.97
C GLU A 47 -17.33 18.09 13.75
N GLY A 48 -17.51 16.85 13.27
CA GLY A 48 -16.73 16.28 12.16
C GLY A 48 -15.31 15.84 12.55
N ARG A 49 -14.97 15.84 13.84
CA ARG A 49 -13.65 15.45 14.39
C ARG A 49 -13.55 13.93 14.55
N THR A 50 -13.76 13.22 13.44
CA THR A 50 -13.90 11.75 13.39
C THR A 50 -12.66 10.99 13.87
N GLU A 51 -11.45 11.49 13.64
CA GLU A 51 -10.21 10.86 14.11
C GLU A 51 -10.11 10.84 15.64
N LEU A 52 -10.38 11.98 16.30
CA LEU A 52 -10.38 12.08 17.76
C LEU A 52 -11.52 11.27 18.38
N ALA A 53 -12.68 11.24 17.72
CA ALA A 53 -13.79 10.39 18.15
C ALA A 53 -13.40 8.91 18.13
N GLU A 54 -12.69 8.45 17.09
CA GLU A 54 -12.20 7.08 16.98
C GLU A 54 -11.14 6.74 18.04
N GLU A 55 -10.16 7.63 18.27
CA GLU A 55 -9.16 7.45 19.33
C GLU A 55 -9.83 7.37 20.70
N LEU A 56 -10.82 8.23 20.96
CA LEU A 56 -11.56 8.22 22.23
C LEU A 56 -12.42 6.96 22.38
N LEU A 57 -13.02 6.47 21.30
CA LEU A 57 -13.73 5.19 21.29
C LEU A 57 -12.79 4.02 21.63
N GLN A 58 -11.59 3.98 21.05
CA GLN A 58 -10.57 2.98 21.38
C GLN A 58 -10.16 3.06 22.85
N PHE A 59 -9.92 4.27 23.35
CA PHE A 59 -9.62 4.51 24.76
C PHE A 59 -10.74 4.00 25.68
N ILE A 60 -12.02 4.20 25.34
CA ILE A 60 -13.15 3.69 26.13
C ILE A 60 -13.14 2.16 26.19
N ILE A 61 -12.87 1.49 25.06
CA ILE A 61 -12.81 0.02 24.96
C ILE A 61 -11.68 -0.53 25.83
N GLU A 62 -10.49 0.06 25.74
CA GLU A 62 -9.29 -0.39 26.44
C GLU A 62 -9.34 -0.10 27.94
N ARG A 63 -9.80 1.10 28.32
CA ARG A 63 -9.74 1.57 29.70
C ARG A 63 -10.93 1.18 30.55
N TYR A 64 -12.11 0.96 29.94
CA TYR A 64 -13.36 0.65 30.65
C TYR A 64 -14.03 -0.63 30.13
N PRO A 65 -13.31 -1.77 30.06
CA PRO A 65 -13.87 -3.02 29.55
C PRO A 65 -15.05 -3.49 30.40
N GLY A 66 -16.05 -4.09 29.75
CA GLY A 66 -17.27 -4.60 30.39
C GLY A 66 -18.33 -3.54 30.71
N THR A 67 -18.09 -2.27 30.41
CA THR A 67 -19.14 -1.23 30.48
C THR A 67 -20.00 -1.22 29.22
N ARG A 68 -21.27 -0.80 29.34
CA ARG A 68 -22.17 -0.62 28.19
C ARG A 68 -21.62 0.38 27.16
N ALA A 69 -20.89 1.39 27.63
CA ALA A 69 -20.22 2.37 26.78
C ALA A 69 -19.09 1.72 25.96
N ALA A 70 -18.28 0.84 26.55
CA ALA A 70 -17.25 0.09 25.82
C ALA A 70 -17.84 -0.85 24.76
N GLU A 71 -18.96 -1.50 25.03
CA GLU A 71 -19.66 -2.32 24.01
C GLU A 71 -20.21 -1.48 22.85
N GLU A 72 -20.83 -0.33 23.16
CA GLU A 72 -21.28 0.62 22.13
C GLU A 72 -20.09 1.14 21.32
N ALA A 73 -18.99 1.46 22.01
CA ALA A 73 -17.78 1.95 21.38
C ALA A 73 -17.18 0.89 20.42
N ALA A 74 -17.12 -0.37 20.84
CA ALA A 74 -16.64 -1.48 20.02
C ALA A 74 -17.49 -1.66 18.75
N ARG A 75 -18.82 -1.59 18.88
CA ARG A 75 -19.73 -1.66 17.72
C ARG A 75 -19.51 -0.48 16.76
N ARG A 76 -19.34 0.74 17.28
CA ARG A 76 -19.08 1.92 16.44
C ARG A 76 -17.74 1.88 15.75
N VAL A 77 -16.67 1.49 16.45
CA VAL A 77 -15.34 1.32 15.83
C VAL A 77 -15.40 0.27 14.72
N ALA A 78 -16.12 -0.84 14.92
CA ALA A 78 -16.31 -1.84 13.87
C ALA A 78 -17.05 -1.25 12.65
N ALA A 79 -18.09 -0.44 12.86
CA ALA A 79 -18.82 0.22 11.77
C ALA A 79 -17.95 1.25 11.03
N LEU A 80 -17.22 2.11 11.76
CA LEU A 80 -16.31 3.12 11.18
C LEU A 80 -15.20 2.46 10.36
N ARG A 81 -14.64 1.35 10.85
CA ARG A 81 -13.65 0.57 10.12
C ARG A 81 -14.22 0.00 8.82
N GLY A 82 -15.46 -0.50 8.85
CA GLY A 82 -16.15 -0.95 7.63
C GLY A 82 -16.29 0.17 6.59
N VAL A 83 -16.63 1.39 7.02
CA VAL A 83 -16.74 2.56 6.11
C VAL A 83 -15.37 2.96 5.57
N ARG A 84 -14.32 3.02 6.40
CA ARG A 84 -12.97 3.38 5.94
C ARG A 84 -12.40 2.35 4.97
N GLN A 85 -12.60 1.05 5.24
CA GLN A 85 -12.18 -0.04 4.34
C GLN A 85 -12.92 -0.01 2.99
N ALA A 86 -14.17 0.45 2.96
CA ALA A 86 -14.90 0.69 1.71
C ALA A 86 -14.41 1.94 0.98
N GLY A 87 -13.95 2.96 1.70
CA GLY A 87 -13.37 4.18 1.12
C GLY A 87 -11.96 3.99 0.56
N SER A 88 -11.11 3.18 1.20
CA SER A 88 -9.72 2.99 0.76
C SER A 88 -9.62 2.30 -0.59
N GLY A 89 -10.48 1.32 -0.87
CA GLY A 89 -10.52 0.66 -2.18
C GLY A 89 -10.88 1.60 -3.32
N ARG A 90 -11.73 2.59 -3.08
CA ARG A 90 -12.06 3.63 -4.08
C ARG A 90 -10.85 4.48 -4.44
N VAL A 91 -10.12 4.97 -3.44
CA VAL A 91 -8.92 5.79 -3.68
C VAL A 91 -7.84 4.97 -4.39
N GLU A 92 -7.62 3.72 -3.94
CA GLU A 92 -6.67 2.78 -4.57
C GLU A 92 -7.01 2.55 -6.04
N LEU A 93 -8.28 2.28 -6.38
CA LEU A 93 -8.69 2.10 -7.78
C LEU A 93 -8.48 3.37 -8.61
N ILE A 94 -8.87 4.54 -8.08
CA ILE A 94 -8.74 5.80 -8.83
C ILE A 94 -7.27 6.09 -9.15
N VAL A 95 -6.38 5.98 -8.16
CA VAL A 95 -4.94 6.18 -8.37
C VAL A 95 -4.42 5.18 -9.40
N TRP A 96 -4.70 3.89 -9.22
CA TRP A 96 -4.26 2.86 -10.16
C TRP A 96 -4.74 3.09 -11.58
N THR A 97 -6.05 3.26 -11.79
CA THR A 97 -6.63 3.45 -13.13
C THR A 97 -6.16 4.74 -13.81
N THR A 98 -5.82 5.78 -13.05
CA THR A 98 -5.22 7.00 -13.60
C THR A 98 -3.82 6.71 -14.13
N THR A 99 -2.97 6.05 -13.33
CA THR A 99 -1.63 5.62 -13.76
C THR A 99 -1.69 4.64 -14.92
N TYR A 100 -2.63 3.70 -14.87
CA TYR A 100 -2.84 2.72 -15.92
C TYR A 100 -3.40 3.36 -17.21
N GLY A 101 -4.24 4.39 -17.09
CA GLY A 101 -4.69 5.20 -18.22
C GLY A 101 -3.53 5.95 -18.90
N VAL A 102 -2.57 6.46 -18.13
CA VAL A 102 -1.31 7.01 -18.68
C VAL A 102 -0.52 5.94 -19.42
N PHE A 103 -0.36 4.74 -18.83
CA PHE A 103 0.28 3.61 -19.50
C PHE A 103 -0.41 3.26 -20.83
N LEU A 104 -1.74 3.14 -20.85
CA LEU A 104 -2.50 2.89 -22.09
C LEU A 104 -2.35 4.03 -23.11
N GLY A 105 -2.22 5.27 -22.64
CA GLY A 105 -1.93 6.42 -23.50
C GLY A 105 -0.60 6.32 -24.25
N LEU A 106 0.35 5.54 -23.73
CA LEU A 106 1.62 5.22 -24.42
C LEU A 106 1.54 3.92 -25.20
N ALA A 107 0.98 2.88 -24.57
CA ALA A 107 0.99 1.52 -25.11
C ALA A 107 0.09 1.38 -26.35
N ILE A 108 -1.04 2.10 -26.41
CA ILE A 108 -1.94 2.00 -27.56
C ILE A 108 -1.27 2.59 -28.83
N PRO A 109 -0.74 3.82 -28.84
CA PRO A 109 0.02 4.31 -30.00
C PRO A 109 1.17 3.39 -30.42
N ALA A 110 1.96 2.89 -29.46
CA ALA A 110 3.05 1.97 -29.74
C ALA A 110 2.57 0.65 -30.38
N ALA A 111 1.46 0.10 -29.90
CA ALA A 111 0.84 -1.09 -30.49
C ALA A 111 0.30 -0.86 -31.91
N PHE A 112 0.09 0.39 -32.32
CA PHE A 112 -0.31 0.77 -33.68
C PHE A 112 0.87 1.21 -34.56
N GLY A 113 2.12 1.07 -34.10
CA GLY A 113 3.31 1.46 -34.87
C GLY A 113 3.44 2.98 -35.04
N ALA A 114 3.06 3.75 -34.02
CA ALA A 114 3.26 5.19 -34.06
C ALA A 114 4.74 5.53 -33.85
N ASP A 115 5.38 6.10 -34.87
CA ASP A 115 6.77 6.59 -34.80
C ASP A 115 6.86 8.06 -34.38
N ASP A 116 5.79 8.83 -34.65
CA ASP A 116 5.72 10.25 -34.35
C ASP A 116 5.39 10.50 -32.86
N PRO A 117 5.93 11.57 -32.24
CA PRO A 117 5.64 11.91 -30.84
C PRO A 117 4.20 12.39 -30.60
N GLU A 118 3.48 12.85 -31.62
CA GLU A 118 2.13 13.43 -31.50
C GLU A 118 1.09 12.41 -31.00
N PRO A 119 0.98 11.17 -31.53
CA PRO A 119 0.14 10.12 -30.98
C PRO A 119 0.38 9.84 -29.49
N TYR A 120 1.64 9.81 -29.04
CA TYR A 120 1.98 9.61 -27.62
C TYR A 120 1.57 10.80 -26.76
N GLY A 121 1.82 12.03 -27.23
CA GLY A 121 1.39 13.25 -26.56
C GLY A 121 -0.13 13.31 -26.39
N ALA A 122 -0.88 13.00 -27.45
CA ALA A 122 -2.33 12.91 -27.42
C ALA A 122 -2.82 11.79 -26.47
N GLY A 123 -2.20 10.61 -26.55
CA GLY A 123 -2.51 9.48 -25.69
C GLY A 123 -2.28 9.77 -24.21
N LEU A 124 -1.19 10.45 -23.84
CA LEU A 124 -0.92 10.89 -22.47
C LEU A 124 -1.93 11.93 -21.96
N LEU A 125 -2.27 12.92 -22.79
CA LEU A 125 -3.23 13.97 -22.45
C LEU A 125 -4.64 13.42 -22.21
N ILE A 126 -5.00 12.34 -22.90
CA ILE A 126 -6.34 11.73 -22.82
C ILE A 126 -6.38 10.59 -21.79
N GLY A 127 -5.36 9.73 -21.79
CA GLY A 127 -5.35 8.46 -21.05
C GLY A 127 -5.46 8.62 -19.54
N GLY A 128 -4.64 9.49 -18.94
CA GLY A 128 -4.67 9.76 -17.49
C GLY A 128 -6.03 10.31 -17.02
N PRO A 129 -6.53 11.42 -17.62
CA PRO A 129 -7.85 11.96 -17.29
C PRO A 129 -9.00 10.98 -17.52
N LEU A 130 -8.98 10.19 -18.62
CA LEU A 130 -10.00 9.16 -18.84
C LEU A 130 -9.96 8.08 -17.77
N GLY A 131 -8.78 7.63 -17.36
CA GLY A 131 -8.61 6.66 -16.27
C GLY A 131 -9.18 7.17 -14.95
N PHE A 132 -8.88 8.42 -14.59
CA PHE A 132 -9.44 9.09 -13.41
C PHE A 132 -10.98 9.21 -13.47
N LEU A 133 -11.52 9.67 -14.61
CA LEU A 133 -12.96 9.88 -14.76
C LEU A 133 -13.71 8.54 -14.74
N ALA A 134 -13.23 7.54 -15.46
CA ALA A 134 -13.84 6.21 -15.51
C ALA A 134 -13.92 5.57 -14.13
N SER A 135 -12.84 5.59 -13.34
CA SER A 135 -12.83 5.06 -11.98
C SER A 135 -13.62 5.90 -10.99
N SER A 136 -13.62 7.23 -11.12
CA SER A 136 -14.44 8.11 -10.29
C SER A 136 -15.93 7.86 -10.50
N ILE A 137 -16.38 7.68 -11.74
CA ILE A 137 -17.76 7.32 -12.07
C ILE A 137 -18.07 5.92 -11.55
N TYR A 138 -17.23 4.94 -11.87
CA TYR A 138 -17.44 3.55 -11.46
C TYR A 138 -17.56 3.40 -9.93
N SER A 139 -16.67 4.06 -9.19
CA SER A 139 -16.62 4.01 -7.72
C SER A 139 -17.73 4.79 -7.01
N ARG A 140 -18.44 5.70 -7.69
CA ARG A 140 -19.66 6.33 -7.15
C ARG A 140 -20.84 5.37 -7.10
N HIS A 141 -20.89 4.42 -8.04
CA HIS A 141 -21.99 3.47 -8.16
C HIS A 141 -21.71 2.11 -7.50
N ASN A 142 -20.44 1.81 -7.21
CA ASN A 142 -20.02 0.54 -6.65
C ASN A 142 -19.17 0.79 -5.40
N SER A 143 -19.67 0.39 -4.23
CA SER A 143 -18.84 0.31 -3.03
C SER A 143 -17.83 -0.83 -3.23
N MET A 144 -16.55 -0.49 -3.26
CA MET A 144 -15.50 -1.47 -3.54
C MET A 144 -14.54 -1.54 -2.36
N SER A 145 -14.35 -2.75 -1.84
CA SER A 145 -13.36 -2.99 -0.79
C SER A 145 -11.93 -2.82 -1.33
N SER A 146 -10.97 -2.53 -0.44
CA SER A 146 -9.54 -2.49 -0.83
C SER A 146 -9.07 -3.81 -1.45
N GLY A 147 -9.54 -4.96 -0.96
CA GLY A 147 -9.20 -6.24 -1.56
C GLY A 147 -9.68 -6.39 -3.01
N GLN A 148 -10.89 -5.93 -3.32
CA GLN A 148 -11.41 -5.94 -4.70
C GLN A 148 -10.65 -4.98 -5.61
N ALA A 149 -10.43 -3.74 -5.14
CA ALA A 149 -9.63 -2.76 -5.88
C ALA A 149 -8.25 -3.33 -6.24
N ARG A 150 -7.59 -3.93 -5.25
CA ARG A 150 -6.27 -4.53 -5.41
C ARG A 150 -6.24 -5.70 -6.37
N VAL A 151 -7.24 -6.58 -6.33
CA VAL A 151 -7.34 -7.70 -7.28
C VAL A 151 -7.52 -7.20 -8.70
N ILE A 152 -8.38 -6.19 -8.92
CA ILE A 152 -8.54 -5.58 -10.24
C ILE A 152 -7.23 -4.98 -10.72
N SER A 153 -6.55 -4.20 -9.87
CA SER A 153 -5.27 -3.57 -10.21
C SER A 153 -4.19 -4.61 -10.53
N PHE A 154 -4.02 -5.58 -9.64
CA PHE A 154 -3.05 -6.64 -9.81
C PHE A 154 -3.35 -7.50 -11.04
N ALA A 155 -4.58 -7.94 -11.25
CA ALA A 155 -4.93 -8.77 -12.40
C ALA A 155 -4.69 -8.04 -13.72
N THR A 156 -4.97 -6.73 -13.77
CA THR A 156 -4.65 -5.89 -14.94
C THR A 156 -3.14 -5.84 -15.21
N GLN A 157 -2.34 -5.58 -14.17
CA GLN A 157 -0.88 -5.51 -14.29
C GLN A 157 -0.27 -6.87 -14.64
N TRP A 158 -0.72 -7.93 -13.95
CA TRP A 158 -0.27 -9.30 -14.17
C TRP A 158 -0.63 -9.76 -15.57
N GLY A 159 -1.85 -9.45 -16.04
CA GLY A 159 -2.26 -9.73 -17.41
C GLY A 159 -1.38 -9.04 -18.45
N ALA A 160 -0.99 -7.79 -18.22
CA ALA A 160 -0.04 -7.09 -19.11
C ALA A 160 1.28 -7.84 -19.21
N TRP A 161 1.85 -8.20 -18.06
CA TRP A 161 3.13 -8.87 -17.96
C TRP A 161 3.09 -10.30 -18.55
N GLN A 162 2.02 -11.05 -18.29
CA GLN A 162 1.76 -12.35 -18.91
C GLN A 162 1.58 -12.24 -20.42
N GLY A 163 0.89 -11.21 -20.91
CA GLY A 163 0.75 -10.95 -22.34
C GLY A 163 2.11 -10.82 -23.03
N VAL A 164 2.99 -9.97 -22.49
CA VAL A 164 4.37 -9.80 -23.01
C VAL A 164 5.17 -11.09 -22.87
N GLY A 165 5.15 -11.74 -21.70
CA GLY A 165 5.90 -12.97 -21.47
C GLY A 165 5.52 -14.07 -22.46
N TRP A 166 4.23 -14.33 -22.66
CA TRP A 166 3.78 -15.33 -23.63
C TRP A 166 3.98 -14.90 -25.09
N GLN A 167 3.97 -13.60 -25.39
CA GLN A 167 4.30 -13.11 -26.73
C GLN A 167 5.75 -13.44 -27.08
N GLN A 168 6.70 -13.21 -26.16
CA GLN A 168 8.10 -13.54 -26.36
C GLN A 168 8.31 -15.05 -26.49
N VAL A 169 7.76 -15.84 -25.56
CA VAL A 169 7.91 -17.30 -25.54
C VAL A 169 7.31 -17.99 -26.78
N LEU A 170 6.29 -17.39 -27.39
CA LEU A 170 5.62 -17.93 -28.58
C LEU A 170 6.08 -17.22 -29.87
N GLU A 171 7.08 -16.34 -29.79
CA GLU A 171 7.62 -15.55 -30.91
C GLU A 171 6.51 -14.82 -31.70
N ILE A 172 5.43 -14.39 -31.02
CA ILE A 172 4.28 -13.79 -31.69
C ILE A 172 4.69 -12.41 -32.21
N GLY A 173 4.65 -12.24 -33.53
CA GLY A 173 5.02 -10.99 -34.18
C GLY A 173 6.36 -11.06 -34.91
N ASP A 174 7.14 -12.12 -34.67
CA ASP A 174 8.36 -12.37 -35.43
C ASP A 174 8.01 -12.87 -36.82
N ARG A 175 8.73 -12.36 -37.81
CA ARG A 175 8.59 -12.77 -39.22
C ARG A 175 9.93 -13.17 -39.76
N GLU A 176 10.00 -14.39 -40.29
CA GLU A 176 11.16 -14.82 -41.06
C GLU A 176 11.07 -14.22 -42.46
N ILE A 177 12.04 -13.37 -42.81
CA ILE A 177 12.18 -12.80 -44.14
C ILE A 177 13.40 -13.45 -44.79
N CYS A 178 13.16 -14.20 -45.86
CA CYS A 178 14.23 -14.81 -46.65
C CYS A 178 14.49 -13.98 -47.91
N ASP A 179 15.74 -13.58 -48.10
CA ASP A 179 16.23 -12.96 -49.32
C ASP A 179 17.30 -13.85 -49.98
N GLN A 180 17.97 -13.34 -51.02
CA GLN A 180 19.01 -14.07 -51.74
C GLN A 180 20.31 -14.29 -50.93
N PHE A 181 20.46 -13.64 -49.77
CA PHE A 181 21.64 -13.69 -48.90
C PHE A 181 21.41 -14.49 -47.62
N GLY A 182 20.17 -14.82 -47.28
CA GLY A 182 19.82 -15.68 -46.14
C GLY A 182 18.40 -15.44 -45.65
N CYS A 183 18.06 -16.07 -44.53
CA CYS A 183 16.83 -15.76 -43.79
C CYS A 183 17.21 -15.00 -42.52
N SER A 184 16.50 -13.91 -42.24
CA SER A 184 16.62 -13.14 -41.02
C SER A 184 15.26 -13.01 -40.35
N THR A 185 15.23 -13.12 -39.03
CA THR A 185 14.03 -12.85 -38.24
C THR A 185 13.94 -11.35 -37.98
N GLU A 186 12.83 -10.74 -38.40
CA GLU A 186 12.48 -9.37 -38.05
C GLU A 186 11.44 -9.42 -36.91
N THR A 187 11.81 -8.88 -35.75
CA THR A 187 10.91 -8.76 -34.60
C THR A 187 10.11 -7.47 -34.72
N SER A 188 8.79 -7.57 -34.61
CA SER A 188 7.89 -6.42 -34.62
C SER A 188 8.00 -5.65 -33.31
N ASP A 189 8.34 -4.36 -33.40
CA ASP A 189 8.37 -3.45 -32.25
C ASP A 189 6.98 -3.24 -31.64
N GLU A 190 5.90 -3.46 -32.41
CA GLU A 190 4.51 -3.32 -31.99
C GLU A 190 3.97 -4.52 -31.20
N ALA A 191 4.56 -5.71 -31.41
CA ALA A 191 4.03 -6.95 -30.86
C ALA A 191 4.05 -6.99 -29.31
N PRO A 192 5.13 -6.57 -28.61
CA PRO A 192 5.14 -6.51 -27.15
C PRO A 192 4.08 -5.56 -26.58
N TRP A 193 3.89 -4.39 -27.20
CA TRP A 193 2.88 -3.41 -26.77
C TRP A 193 1.46 -3.92 -26.99
N THR A 194 1.20 -4.54 -28.14
CA THR A 194 -0.09 -5.16 -28.45
C THR A 194 -0.41 -6.26 -27.43
N ALA A 195 0.56 -7.13 -27.15
CA ALA A 195 0.42 -8.19 -26.18
C ALA A 195 0.18 -7.66 -24.76
N ALA A 196 0.88 -6.61 -24.35
CA ALA A 196 0.67 -5.94 -23.07
C ALA A 196 -0.77 -5.37 -22.96
N VAL A 197 -1.28 -4.71 -24.00
CA VAL A 197 -2.65 -4.16 -24.02
C VAL A 197 -3.70 -5.29 -23.99
N VAL A 198 -3.56 -6.32 -24.82
CA VAL A 198 -4.51 -7.44 -24.85
C VAL A 198 -4.49 -8.20 -23.52
N GLY A 199 -3.31 -8.54 -23.02
CA GLY A 199 -3.13 -9.26 -21.76
C GLY A 199 -3.68 -8.49 -20.57
N SER A 200 -3.44 -7.18 -20.51
CA SER A 200 -3.95 -6.32 -19.44
C SER A 200 -5.47 -6.15 -19.46
N LEU A 201 -6.10 -6.06 -20.64
CA LEU A 201 -7.56 -6.06 -20.78
C LEU A 201 -8.16 -7.41 -20.37
N ALA A 202 -7.55 -8.52 -20.75
CA ALA A 202 -7.95 -9.86 -20.31
C ALA A 202 -7.84 -10.00 -18.78
N GLY A 203 -6.73 -9.53 -18.21
CA GLY A 203 -6.49 -9.48 -16.77
C GLY A 203 -7.51 -8.62 -16.01
N LEU A 204 -7.84 -7.44 -16.53
CA LEU A 204 -8.89 -6.58 -15.99
C LEU A 204 -10.24 -7.31 -15.98
N GLY A 205 -10.61 -7.95 -17.10
CA GLY A 205 -11.83 -8.75 -17.20
C GLY A 205 -11.88 -9.86 -16.14
N ALA A 206 -10.79 -10.62 -16.01
CA ALA A 206 -10.67 -11.67 -15.00
C ALA A 206 -10.78 -11.11 -13.56
N GLY A 207 -10.12 -9.99 -13.27
CA GLY A 207 -10.21 -9.32 -11.98
C GLY A 207 -11.64 -8.86 -11.63
N VAL A 208 -12.37 -8.29 -12.59
CA VAL A 208 -13.77 -7.88 -12.42
C VAL A 208 -14.68 -9.09 -12.18
N VAL A 209 -14.51 -10.18 -12.92
CA VAL A 209 -15.28 -11.41 -12.71
C VAL A 209 -15.00 -12.00 -11.32
N LEU A 210 -13.73 -12.07 -10.92
CA LEU A 210 -13.31 -12.65 -9.65
C LEU A 210 -13.86 -11.85 -8.45
N THR A 211 -13.80 -10.53 -8.53
CA THR A 211 -14.28 -9.61 -7.47
C THR A 211 -15.80 -9.56 -7.33
N ARG A 212 -16.54 -9.91 -8.40
CA ARG A 212 -18.01 -10.10 -8.32
C ARG A 212 -18.38 -11.44 -7.71
N ALA A 213 -17.55 -12.47 -7.91
CA ALA A 213 -17.87 -13.82 -7.47
C ALA A 213 -17.62 -14.05 -5.97
N ARG A 214 -16.69 -13.29 -5.35
CA ARG A 214 -16.27 -13.50 -3.96
C ARG A 214 -15.84 -12.21 -3.28
N ASP A 215 -16.08 -12.15 -1.97
CA ASP A 215 -15.41 -11.20 -1.09
C ASP A 215 -13.95 -11.62 -0.92
N ILE A 216 -13.03 -10.73 -1.28
CA ILE A 216 -11.60 -11.00 -1.23
C ILE A 216 -10.99 -10.15 -0.11
N PRO A 217 -10.46 -10.77 0.96
CA PRO A 217 -9.77 -10.03 2.02
C PRO A 217 -8.55 -9.31 1.47
N ALA A 218 -8.32 -8.06 1.92
CA ALA A 218 -7.22 -7.24 1.43
C ALA A 218 -5.84 -7.90 1.60
N GLY A 219 -5.59 -8.58 2.73
CA GLY A 219 -4.34 -9.29 2.94
C GLY A 219 -4.18 -10.55 2.09
N GLY A 220 -5.28 -11.20 1.71
CA GLY A 220 -5.25 -12.30 0.73
C GLY A 220 -4.89 -11.82 -0.67
N ALA A 221 -5.46 -10.68 -1.10
CA ALA A 221 -5.09 -10.02 -2.36
C ALA A 221 -3.63 -9.56 -2.37
N GLU A 222 -3.14 -8.99 -1.25
CA GLU A 222 -1.75 -8.59 -1.10
C GLU A 222 -0.80 -9.79 -1.17
N LEU A 223 -1.16 -10.90 -0.51
CA LEU A 223 -0.38 -12.14 -0.56
C LEU A 223 -0.29 -12.69 -1.99
N ALA A 224 -1.43 -12.78 -2.69
CA ALA A 224 -1.49 -13.25 -4.06
C ALA A 224 -0.57 -12.42 -4.99
N ARG A 225 -0.65 -11.08 -4.88
CA ARG A 225 0.21 -10.16 -5.65
C ARG A 225 1.69 -10.40 -5.40
N HIS A 226 2.12 -10.41 -4.13
CA HIS A 226 3.53 -10.58 -3.80
C HIS A 226 4.03 -11.99 -4.08
N ALA A 227 3.19 -13.02 -3.89
CA ALA A 227 3.54 -14.39 -4.25
C ALA A 227 3.80 -14.51 -5.75
N ALA A 228 2.97 -13.90 -6.61
CA ALA A 228 3.20 -13.92 -8.05
C ALA A 228 4.53 -13.24 -8.43
N LEU A 229 4.83 -12.06 -7.86
CA LEU A 229 6.07 -11.34 -8.13
C LEU A 229 7.32 -12.11 -7.66
N TRP A 230 7.29 -12.65 -6.43
CA TRP A 230 8.38 -13.46 -5.92
C TRP A 230 8.50 -14.78 -6.67
N GLY A 231 7.38 -15.40 -7.03
CA GLY A 231 7.34 -16.61 -7.86
C GLY A 231 8.00 -16.37 -9.21
N ALA A 232 7.77 -15.21 -9.83
CA ALA A 232 8.43 -14.85 -11.07
C ALA A 232 9.94 -14.68 -10.91
N TRP A 233 10.37 -13.99 -9.85
CA TRP A 233 11.79 -13.88 -9.50
C TRP A 233 12.45 -15.26 -9.28
N TYR A 234 11.82 -16.13 -8.48
CA TYR A 234 12.35 -17.47 -8.22
C TYR A 234 12.29 -18.39 -9.45
N GLY A 235 11.30 -18.21 -10.32
CA GLY A 235 11.21 -18.91 -11.60
C GLY A 235 12.38 -18.53 -12.52
N LEU A 236 12.64 -17.24 -12.67
CA LEU A 236 13.80 -16.73 -13.40
C LEU A 236 15.11 -17.27 -12.80
N ALA A 237 15.29 -17.14 -11.49
CA ALA A 237 16.50 -17.63 -10.82
C ALA A 237 16.70 -19.14 -11.00
N ALA A 238 15.62 -19.93 -10.93
CA ALA A 238 15.68 -21.36 -11.20
C ALA A 238 16.07 -21.66 -12.65
N GLY A 239 15.58 -20.89 -13.62
CA GLY A 239 15.98 -20.97 -15.03
C GLY A 239 17.49 -20.76 -15.21
N VAL A 240 18.03 -19.66 -14.67
CA VAL A 240 19.48 -19.36 -14.74
C VAL A 240 20.31 -20.49 -14.10
N LEU A 241 19.88 -20.98 -12.94
CA LEU A 241 20.60 -22.06 -12.25
C LEU A 241 20.56 -23.40 -12.98
N ALA A 242 19.52 -23.62 -13.78
CA ALA A 242 19.33 -24.81 -14.61
C ALA A 242 19.97 -24.67 -16.01
N ASP A 243 20.72 -23.60 -16.27
CA ASP A 243 21.28 -23.29 -17.60
C ASP A 243 20.18 -23.22 -18.69
N ALA A 244 19.01 -22.70 -18.33
CA ALA A 244 17.98 -22.38 -19.32
C ALA A 244 18.40 -21.14 -20.11
N GLU A 245 18.37 -21.24 -21.43
CA GLU A 245 18.69 -20.16 -22.36
C GLU A 245 17.42 -19.64 -23.05
N ASP A 246 17.49 -18.42 -23.58
CA ASP A 246 16.47 -17.78 -24.43
C ASP A 246 15.03 -17.91 -23.88
N ASP A 247 14.15 -18.54 -24.65
CA ASP A 247 12.73 -18.68 -24.34
C ASP A 247 12.49 -19.50 -23.08
N ALA A 248 13.35 -20.48 -22.78
CA ALA A 248 13.18 -21.32 -21.61
C ALA A 248 13.37 -20.50 -20.32
N LEU A 249 14.32 -19.56 -20.33
CA LEU A 249 14.54 -18.64 -19.22
C LEU A 249 13.37 -17.67 -19.07
N LEU A 250 12.92 -17.07 -20.18
CA LEU A 250 11.77 -16.17 -20.21
C LEU A 250 10.47 -16.87 -19.82
N THR A 251 10.30 -18.16 -20.12
CA THR A 251 9.16 -19.00 -19.74
C THR A 251 9.16 -19.33 -18.25
N ALA A 252 10.35 -19.51 -17.65
CA ALA A 252 10.46 -19.91 -16.26
C ALA A 252 9.90 -18.85 -15.30
N ALA A 253 10.06 -17.56 -15.62
CA ALA A 253 9.52 -16.45 -14.82
C ALA A 253 7.97 -16.45 -14.75
N PRO A 254 7.20 -16.37 -15.84
CA PRO A 254 5.74 -16.37 -15.78
C PRO A 254 5.18 -17.64 -15.17
N LEU A 255 5.77 -18.81 -15.48
CA LEU A 255 5.36 -20.07 -14.86
C LEU A 255 5.59 -20.06 -13.34
N GLY A 256 6.76 -19.61 -12.89
CA GLY A 256 7.05 -19.48 -11.45
C GLY A 256 6.07 -18.54 -10.75
N GLY A 257 5.73 -17.43 -11.41
CA GLY A 257 4.74 -16.48 -10.94
C GLY A 257 3.34 -17.08 -10.80
N ASP A 258 2.86 -17.80 -11.81
CA ASP A 258 1.54 -18.42 -11.79
C ASP A 258 1.45 -19.56 -10.77
N ILE A 259 2.50 -20.37 -10.63
CA ILE A 259 2.57 -21.42 -9.60
C ILE A 259 2.48 -20.80 -8.20
N ALA A 260 3.24 -19.74 -7.95
CA ALA A 260 3.22 -19.07 -6.65
C ALA A 260 1.88 -18.35 -6.38
N LEU A 261 1.28 -17.74 -7.40
CA LEU A 261 -0.05 -17.14 -7.32
C LEU A 261 -1.12 -18.18 -6.94
N LEU A 262 -1.11 -19.35 -7.59
CA LEU A 262 -2.00 -20.45 -7.28
C LEU A 262 -1.76 -21.00 -5.85
N GLY A 263 -0.49 -21.11 -5.45
CA GLY A 263 -0.09 -21.50 -4.09
C GLY A 263 -0.52 -20.49 -3.02
N ALA A 264 -0.64 -19.21 -3.35
CA ALA A 264 -1.07 -18.17 -2.43
C ALA A 264 -2.54 -18.32 -2.00
N ILE A 265 -3.39 -18.95 -2.81
CA ILE A 265 -4.82 -19.12 -2.51
C ILE A 265 -5.05 -19.96 -1.24
N PRO A 266 -4.55 -21.22 -1.14
CA PRO A 266 -4.67 -21.99 0.09
C PRO A 266 -3.86 -21.37 1.24
N ALA A 267 -2.71 -20.76 0.96
CA ALA A 267 -1.89 -20.09 1.98
C ALA A 267 -2.64 -18.92 2.64
N ALA A 268 -3.33 -18.08 1.85
CA ALA A 268 -4.14 -16.97 2.36
C ALA A 268 -5.26 -17.47 3.29
N ARG A 269 -5.90 -18.61 2.95
CA ARG A 269 -6.95 -19.21 3.78
C ARG A 269 -6.43 -19.85 5.05
N ALA A 270 -5.21 -20.38 5.05
CA ALA A 270 -4.62 -20.97 6.24
C ALA A 270 -4.10 -19.88 7.20
N TRP A 271 -3.44 -18.87 6.65
CA TRP A 271 -2.69 -17.87 7.42
C TRP A 271 -3.51 -16.62 7.79
N HIS A 272 -4.55 -16.28 7.01
CA HIS A 272 -5.35 -15.06 7.18
C HIS A 272 -4.50 -13.78 7.38
N PRO A 273 -3.51 -13.53 6.51
CA PRO A 273 -2.60 -12.41 6.73
C PRO A 273 -3.31 -11.07 6.60
N THR A 274 -2.80 -10.07 7.30
CA THR A 274 -3.12 -8.66 7.06
C THR A 274 -2.27 -8.11 5.91
N SER A 275 -2.76 -7.09 5.20
CA SER A 275 -2.01 -6.44 4.11
C SER A 275 -0.64 -5.92 4.58
N GLY A 276 -0.61 -5.28 5.75
CA GLY A 276 0.63 -4.74 6.33
C GLY A 276 1.66 -5.83 6.60
N ARG A 277 1.22 -6.99 7.12
CA ARG A 277 2.11 -8.12 7.38
C ARG A 277 2.75 -8.65 6.11
N VAL A 278 1.98 -8.85 5.04
CA VAL A 278 2.53 -9.30 3.74
C VAL A 278 3.54 -8.29 3.18
N ARG A 279 3.24 -6.98 3.25
CA ARG A 279 4.15 -5.92 2.79
C ARG A 279 5.46 -5.93 3.55
N LEU A 280 5.41 -6.02 4.88
CA LEU A 280 6.62 -6.09 5.70
C LEU A 280 7.49 -7.29 5.36
N ILE A 281 6.88 -8.46 5.14
CA ILE A 281 7.60 -9.64 4.66
C ILE A 281 8.26 -9.35 3.32
N SER A 282 7.52 -8.81 2.35
CA SER A 282 8.08 -8.52 1.03
C SER A 282 9.19 -7.47 1.08
N ILE A 283 9.07 -6.44 1.92
CA ILE A 283 10.12 -5.43 2.12
C ILE A 283 11.38 -6.09 2.69
N ALA A 284 11.24 -6.99 3.67
CA ALA A 284 12.37 -7.74 4.20
C ALA A 284 13.02 -8.61 3.11
N GLY A 285 12.24 -9.21 2.21
CA GLY A 285 12.75 -9.91 1.02
C GLY A 285 13.54 -9.00 0.08
N VAL A 286 13.01 -7.82 -0.25
CA VAL A 286 13.71 -6.83 -1.10
C VAL A 286 15.00 -6.34 -0.44
N ALA A 287 14.98 -6.06 0.86
CA ALA A 287 16.17 -5.69 1.62
C ALA A 287 17.23 -6.81 1.61
N GLY A 288 16.78 -8.08 1.72
CA GLY A 288 17.63 -9.25 1.54
C GLY A 288 18.27 -9.31 0.16
N ALA A 289 17.48 -9.19 -0.92
CA ALA A 289 18.00 -9.13 -2.30
C ALA A 289 19.02 -8.01 -2.48
N ALA A 290 18.71 -6.79 -2.02
CA ALA A 290 19.60 -5.65 -2.13
C ALA A 290 20.93 -5.86 -1.39
N ALA A 291 20.89 -6.46 -0.19
CA ALA A 291 22.09 -6.85 0.53
C ALA A 291 22.90 -7.91 -0.24
N GLY A 292 22.22 -8.87 -0.89
CA GLY A 292 22.87 -9.87 -1.74
C GLY A 292 23.56 -9.26 -2.96
N LEU A 293 22.92 -8.32 -3.65
CA LEU A 293 23.54 -7.55 -4.73
C LEU A 293 24.75 -6.75 -4.24
N GLY A 294 24.67 -6.17 -3.04
CA GLY A 294 25.80 -5.49 -2.41
C GLY A 294 26.97 -6.44 -2.11
N LEU A 295 26.68 -7.67 -1.67
CA LEU A 295 27.70 -8.71 -1.45
C LEU A 295 28.32 -9.17 -2.77
N ASP A 296 27.51 -9.37 -3.80
CA ASP A 296 27.95 -9.76 -5.15
C ASP A 296 28.96 -8.75 -5.71
N LEU A 297 28.64 -7.44 -5.62
CA LEU A 297 29.54 -6.36 -6.01
C LEU A 297 30.84 -6.31 -5.18
N LEU A 298 30.78 -6.61 -3.88
CA LEU A 298 31.96 -6.62 -3.02
C LEU A 298 32.89 -7.81 -3.28
N LEU A 299 32.32 -8.94 -3.69
CA LEU A 299 33.05 -10.16 -4.00
C LEU A 299 33.56 -10.17 -5.45
N ASN A 300 33.06 -9.27 -6.30
CA ASN A 300 33.36 -9.21 -7.74
C ASN A 300 33.18 -10.57 -8.40
N VAL A 301 31.96 -11.12 -8.28
CA VAL A 301 31.60 -12.37 -8.93
C VAL A 301 31.47 -12.12 -10.43
N ASP A 302 32.32 -12.75 -11.23
CA ASP A 302 32.26 -12.64 -12.69
C ASP A 302 31.31 -13.68 -13.34
N ASP A 303 30.88 -14.69 -12.57
CA ASP A 303 29.96 -15.73 -13.03
C ASP A 303 28.49 -15.29 -12.90
N GLU A 304 27.67 -15.58 -13.91
CA GLU A 304 26.24 -15.23 -13.92
C GLU A 304 25.44 -15.99 -12.85
N LYS A 305 25.78 -17.27 -12.60
CA LYS A 305 25.03 -18.10 -11.64
C LYS A 305 25.10 -17.56 -10.21
N PRO A 306 26.28 -17.25 -9.63
CA PRO A 306 26.32 -16.69 -8.30
C PRO A 306 25.76 -15.25 -8.26
N ALA A 307 25.87 -14.48 -9.34
CA ALA A 307 25.26 -13.14 -9.45
C ALA A 307 23.72 -13.18 -9.28
N VAL A 308 23.05 -14.24 -9.73
CA VAL A 308 21.61 -14.44 -9.51
C VAL A 308 21.31 -15.20 -8.22
N LEU A 309 22.14 -16.19 -7.88
CA LEU A 309 21.95 -17.04 -6.70
C LEU A 309 22.08 -16.25 -5.39
N ILE A 310 23.09 -15.37 -5.27
CA ILE A 310 23.36 -14.64 -4.03
C ILE A 310 22.18 -13.74 -3.65
N PRO A 311 21.68 -12.82 -4.52
CA PRO A 311 20.49 -12.02 -4.23
C PRO A 311 19.24 -12.87 -3.95
N THR A 312 19.07 -13.99 -4.64
CA THR A 312 17.93 -14.88 -4.46
C THR A 312 17.96 -15.57 -3.09
N ALA A 313 19.12 -16.05 -2.66
CA ALA A 313 19.31 -16.67 -1.36
C ALA A 313 19.12 -15.64 -0.23
N THR A 314 19.71 -14.45 -0.35
CA THR A 314 19.55 -13.40 0.66
C THR A 314 18.13 -12.84 0.70
N ALA A 315 17.43 -12.76 -0.44
CA ALA A 315 16.00 -12.45 -0.49
C ALA A 315 15.17 -13.49 0.27
N THR A 316 15.47 -14.77 0.08
CA THR A 316 14.80 -15.87 0.80
C THR A 316 14.99 -15.72 2.31
N VAL A 317 16.22 -15.45 2.75
CA VAL A 317 16.52 -15.18 4.17
C VAL A 317 15.73 -13.96 4.66
N GLY A 318 15.65 -12.89 3.88
CA GLY A 318 14.87 -11.69 4.18
C GLY A 318 13.38 -11.98 4.34
N LEU A 319 12.77 -12.74 3.42
CA LEU A 319 11.36 -13.16 3.48
C LEU A 319 11.09 -14.00 4.73
N VAL A 320 11.94 -15.00 5.01
CA VAL A 320 11.80 -15.86 6.19
C VAL A 320 11.94 -15.04 7.48
N ALA A 321 12.94 -14.16 7.56
CA ALA A 321 13.13 -13.27 8.71
C ALA A 321 11.91 -12.35 8.90
N GLY A 322 11.40 -11.73 7.83
CA GLY A 322 10.19 -10.93 7.88
C GLY A 322 8.97 -11.73 8.36
N ALA A 323 8.82 -12.98 7.90
CA ALA A 323 7.72 -13.84 8.30
C ALA A 323 7.78 -14.22 9.79
N LEU A 324 8.99 -14.50 10.31
CA LEU A 324 9.22 -14.81 11.71
C LEU A 324 9.03 -13.59 12.62
N LEU A 325 9.58 -12.44 12.23
CA LEU A 325 9.47 -11.19 13.00
C LEU A 325 8.02 -10.70 13.09
N THR A 326 7.23 -10.92 12.04
CA THR A 326 5.80 -10.57 12.04
C THR A 326 4.90 -11.64 12.66
N ARG A 327 5.43 -12.80 13.09
CA ARG A 327 4.62 -13.90 13.66
C ARG A 327 4.08 -13.61 15.04
N ASN A 328 4.88 -12.93 15.87
CA ASN A 328 4.58 -12.71 17.28
C ASN A 328 4.13 -11.28 17.58
N GLY A 329 4.10 -10.41 16.58
CA GLY A 329 3.35 -9.17 16.68
C GLY A 329 1.92 -9.60 16.97
N LYS A 330 1.47 -9.43 18.22
CA LYS A 330 0.05 -9.45 18.53
C LYS A 330 -0.58 -8.58 17.45
N ASP A 331 -1.59 -9.09 16.76
CA ASP A 331 -2.43 -8.31 15.85
C ASP A 331 -3.17 -7.23 16.68
N GLU A 332 -2.44 -6.36 17.39
CA GLU A 332 -2.85 -5.00 17.63
C GLU A 332 -3.04 -4.47 16.23
N ARG A 333 -4.30 -4.56 15.80
CA ARG A 333 -4.89 -4.05 14.57
C ARG A 333 -4.41 -2.63 14.32
N THR A 334 -3.19 -2.48 13.83
CA THR A 334 -2.68 -1.31 13.13
C THR A 334 -3.26 -1.31 11.71
N ASP A 335 -4.57 -1.54 11.61
CA ASP A 335 -5.42 -1.06 10.51
C ASP A 335 -5.82 0.41 10.80
N SER A 336 -5.00 1.14 11.57
CA SER A 336 -5.02 2.59 11.62
C SER A 336 -4.47 3.15 10.30
N GLU A 337 -5.09 2.77 9.18
CA GLU A 337 -5.05 3.49 7.88
C GLU A 337 -5.66 4.90 8.00
N GLY A 338 -6.07 5.32 9.21
CA GLY A 338 -6.62 6.63 9.53
C GLY A 338 -5.65 7.65 10.11
N ARG A 339 -4.49 7.24 10.66
CA ARG A 339 -3.40 8.21 10.84
C ARG A 339 -2.82 8.36 9.45
N LEU A 340 -2.95 9.54 8.85
CA LEU A 340 -2.14 9.96 7.70
C LEU A 340 -0.71 9.54 8.04
N SER A 341 -0.31 8.37 7.50
CA SER A 341 1.00 7.80 7.70
C SER A 341 1.92 8.92 7.29
N SER A 342 2.58 9.52 8.27
CA SER A 342 3.55 10.55 7.99
C SER A 342 4.43 9.99 6.89
N SER A 343 4.49 10.72 5.79
CA SER A 343 5.11 10.27 4.53
C SER A 343 6.63 10.13 4.66
N ALA A 344 7.13 10.08 5.90
CA ALA A 344 8.50 9.92 6.30
C ALA A 344 8.92 8.46 6.30
N LEU A 345 10.10 8.18 5.72
CA LEU A 345 10.73 6.86 5.82
C LEU A 345 10.92 6.43 7.29
N LEU A 346 11.34 7.36 8.15
CA LEU A 346 11.52 7.16 9.58
C LEU A 346 10.60 8.10 10.36
N ASN A 347 9.76 7.53 11.22
CA ASN A 347 8.86 8.26 12.10
C ASN A 347 9.30 8.08 13.57
N PHE A 348 9.49 9.20 14.27
CA PHE A 348 9.93 9.26 15.66
C PHE A 348 8.93 10.10 16.48
N HIS A 349 7.78 9.50 16.80
CA HIS A 349 6.73 10.16 17.59
C HIS A 349 6.38 9.34 18.85
N ASP A 350 6.37 8.00 18.74
CA ASP A 350 6.12 7.04 19.84
C ASP A 350 7.09 5.84 19.77
N GLY A 351 8.35 6.13 19.44
CA GLY A 351 9.37 5.14 19.09
C GLY A 351 9.73 5.14 17.60
N VAL A 352 10.69 4.29 17.21
CA VAL A 352 11.18 4.20 15.83
C VAL A 352 10.20 3.37 14.99
N ARG A 353 9.57 3.99 13.99
CA ARG A 353 8.77 3.28 13.00
C ARG A 353 9.31 3.56 11.60
N LEU A 354 9.51 2.51 10.82
CA LEU A 354 9.81 2.61 9.40
C LEU A 354 8.50 2.61 8.61
N ALA A 355 8.31 3.60 7.75
CA ALA A 355 7.24 3.63 6.77
C ALA A 355 7.84 3.79 5.36
N LEU A 356 7.07 3.52 4.32
CA LEU A 356 7.52 3.81 2.95
C LEU A 356 7.20 5.28 2.66
N PRO A 357 8.20 6.12 2.30
CA PRO A 357 7.94 7.50 2.00
C PRO A 357 7.10 7.60 0.73
N THR A 358 5.94 8.23 0.84
CA THR A 358 5.09 8.48 -0.32
C THR A 358 5.74 9.59 -1.14
N PRO A 359 6.13 9.36 -2.41
CA PRO A 359 6.66 10.42 -3.25
C PRO A 359 5.59 11.49 -3.45
N LEU A 360 5.86 12.71 -2.98
CA LEU A 360 4.97 13.85 -3.17
C LEU A 360 5.50 14.68 -4.35
N PRO A 361 4.74 14.81 -5.45
CA PRO A 361 5.12 15.73 -6.51
C PRO A 361 5.19 17.15 -5.93
N THR A 362 6.32 17.82 -6.13
CA THR A 362 6.56 19.16 -5.59
C THR A 362 7.27 20.02 -6.64
N ALA A 363 7.17 21.35 -6.50
CA ALA A 363 8.02 22.26 -7.25
C ALA A 363 9.29 22.48 -6.42
N ILE A 364 10.46 22.18 -6.97
CA ILE A 364 11.75 22.42 -6.33
C ILE A 364 12.38 23.67 -6.97
N PRO A 365 12.82 24.66 -6.18
CA PRO A 365 13.57 25.77 -6.72
C PRO A 365 14.95 25.27 -7.16
N ALA A 366 15.25 25.35 -8.45
CA ALA A 366 16.55 25.03 -9.02
C ALA A 366 17.22 26.32 -9.51
N MET A 367 18.48 26.52 -9.12
CA MET A 367 19.29 27.62 -9.64
C MET A 367 19.79 27.25 -11.04
N THR A 368 19.54 28.10 -12.03
CA THR A 368 20.06 27.91 -13.39
C THR A 368 21.55 28.23 -13.44
N ALA A 369 22.21 27.87 -14.55
CA ALA A 369 23.62 28.22 -14.77
C ALA A 369 23.86 29.74 -14.75
N GLU A 370 22.84 30.57 -15.04
CA GLU A 370 22.91 32.03 -14.96
C GLU A 370 22.64 32.60 -13.55
N GLY A 371 22.41 31.75 -12.54
CA GLY A 371 22.14 32.19 -11.16
C GLY A 371 20.69 32.59 -10.90
N GLU A 372 19.77 32.40 -11.85
CA GLU A 372 18.34 32.65 -11.65
C GLU A 372 17.65 31.46 -10.96
N PHE A 373 16.70 31.73 -10.07
CA PHE A 373 15.85 30.68 -9.49
C PHE A 373 14.68 30.34 -10.43
N ARG A 374 14.61 29.09 -10.89
CA ARG A 374 13.45 28.56 -11.62
C ARG A 374 12.85 27.36 -10.89
N TRP A 375 11.52 27.33 -10.79
CA TRP A 375 10.80 26.18 -10.27
C TRP A 375 10.82 25.04 -11.29
N ARG A 376 11.29 23.88 -10.88
CA ARG A 376 11.24 22.64 -11.67
C ARG A 376 10.34 21.62 -10.99
N PRO A 377 9.60 20.79 -11.75
CA PRO A 377 8.92 19.66 -11.17
C PRO A 377 9.96 18.72 -10.53
N GLY A 378 9.66 18.23 -9.34
CA GLY A 378 10.49 17.29 -8.61
C GLY A 378 9.66 16.41 -7.69
N ILE A 379 10.31 15.49 -7.01
CA ILE A 379 9.68 14.57 -6.06
C ILE A 379 10.27 14.86 -4.68
N ARG A 380 9.42 15.15 -3.70
CA ARG A 380 9.81 15.24 -2.30
C ARG A 380 9.55 13.91 -1.63
N LEU A 381 10.60 13.33 -1.07
CA LEU A 381 10.52 12.19 -0.16
C LEU A 381 10.81 12.74 1.25
N THR A 382 9.85 12.59 2.16
CA THR A 382 10.14 12.85 3.57
C THR A 382 10.95 11.66 4.08
N LEU A 383 12.15 11.90 4.62
CA LEU A 383 12.99 10.80 5.13
C LEU A 383 12.83 10.63 6.64
N LEU A 384 12.61 11.73 7.37
CA LEU A 384 12.48 11.75 8.81
C LEU A 384 11.34 12.69 9.21
N ASP A 385 10.46 12.21 10.07
CA ASP A 385 9.49 13.03 10.79
C ASP A 385 9.59 12.72 12.28
N ALA A 386 10.02 13.72 13.05
CA ALA A 386 10.28 13.62 14.46
C ALA A 386 9.55 14.74 15.21
N ARG A 387 8.82 14.38 16.25
CA ARG A 387 8.22 15.31 17.22
C ARG A 387 8.77 14.95 18.57
N PHE A 388 9.32 15.95 19.26
CA PHE A 388 9.95 15.84 20.57
C PHE A 388 9.04 16.41 21.66
#